data_AF-A0A1T5HSF3-F1
#
_entry.id   AF-A0A1T5HSF3-F1
#
_cell.length_a   1.000
_cell.length_b   1.000
_cell.length_c   1.000
_cell.angle_alpha   90.00
_cell.angle_beta   90.00
_cell.angle_gamma   90.00
#
_symmetry.space_group_name_H-M   'P 1'
#
loop_
_entity.id
_entity.type
_entity.pdbx_description
1 polymer ?
#
loop_
_entity_poly.entity_id
_entity_poly.type
_entity_poly.pdbx_seq_one_letter_code
_entity_poly.pdbx_strand_id
1 'polypeptide(L)'
;MEIIPKLNSQTVLFMTTYPIIRVGIVGTGCIGRGLALLLSKRNDMKISGILTRRKGNIPGLEVEQSLLTHEPERLMEKSDIIVISTGDPLYSTEIATIAFTFNLPVVTMDADTQVLSGSWLSQKGQITEAEGDQPGCLAALHNEIIDMGFTPLVYGNIKGFLNQNPPVEEMTYWAEKQGFTLNSVTSFTDGTKLQIEQCLVANGFNAQIAKQGLIGERVSNLEDGANALAKKAMEQIKY
;
A
#
# COMPACT_ATOMS: atom_id res chain seq x y z
N MET A 1 42.57 -11.01 37.60
CA MET A 1 42.57 -9.90 38.58
C MET A 1 42.26 -8.66 37.78
N GLU A 2 41.14 -7.96 37.87
CA GLU A 2 40.06 -7.79 38.87
C GLU A 2 38.71 -7.70 38.08
N ILE A 3 37.58 -8.33 38.43
CA ILE A 3 36.67 -8.16 39.59
C ILE A 3 36.00 -6.76 39.51
N ILE A 4 34.79 -6.54 38.92
CA ILE A 4 33.39 -6.80 39.38
C ILE A 4 32.45 -5.86 38.53
N PRO A 5 31.09 -6.01 38.42
CA PRO A 5 30.17 -6.96 39.08
C PRO A 5 29.31 -7.81 38.13
N LYS A 6 28.87 -8.96 38.64
CA LYS A 6 27.64 -9.65 38.20
C LYS A 6 26.44 -8.74 38.49
N LEU A 7 25.64 -8.40 37.47
CA LEU A 7 24.32 -7.82 37.70
C LEU A 7 23.41 -8.87 38.34
N ASN A 8 22.85 -8.51 39.50
CA ASN A 8 21.82 -9.28 40.18
C ASN A 8 20.57 -9.38 39.32
N SER A 9 19.95 -10.56 39.33
CA SER A 9 18.77 -10.99 38.55
C SER A 9 17.45 -10.33 38.96
N GLN A 10 17.49 -9.09 39.44
CA GLN A 10 16.33 -8.29 39.80
C GLN A 10 16.61 -6.84 39.40
N THR A 11 16.38 -6.49 38.15
CA THR A 11 16.34 -5.10 37.70
C THR A 11 15.23 -4.96 36.68
N VAL A 12 14.08 -4.57 37.22
CA VAL A 12 13.02 -3.77 36.61
C VAL A 12 12.72 -4.09 35.14
N LEU A 13 11.77 -4.99 34.93
CA LEU A 13 11.00 -5.06 33.70
C LEU A 13 10.17 -3.77 33.61
N PHE A 14 10.76 -2.68 33.12
CA PHE A 14 9.97 -1.57 32.59
C PHE A 14 9.27 -2.11 31.34
N MET A 15 8.11 -2.77 31.54
CA MET A 15 7.12 -2.85 30.48
C MET A 15 6.59 -1.43 30.31
N THR A 16 7.28 -0.62 29.53
CA THR A 16 6.65 0.52 28.86
C THR A 16 5.53 -0.08 28.02
N THR A 17 4.32 -0.12 28.59
CA THR A 17 3.11 -0.45 27.85
C THR A 17 2.90 0.71 26.90
N TYR A 18 3.45 0.59 25.68
CA TYR A 18 3.09 1.50 24.61
C TYR A 18 1.56 1.48 24.47
N PRO A 19 0.92 2.64 24.28
CA PRO A 19 -0.51 2.68 24.09
C PRO A 19 -0.88 1.81 22.87
N ILE A 20 -1.92 1.00 23.00
CA ILE A 20 -2.43 0.16 21.91
C ILE A 20 -2.92 1.10 20.80
N ILE A 21 -2.36 0.96 19.59
CA ILE A 21 -2.72 1.78 18.45
C ILE A 21 -4.10 1.34 17.94
N ARG A 22 -5.02 2.30 17.78
CA ARG A 22 -6.38 2.10 17.29
C ARG A 22 -6.42 2.34 15.78
N VAL A 23 -6.62 1.28 15.01
CA VAL A 23 -6.60 1.32 13.55
C VAL A 23 -8.03 1.35 13.02
N GLY A 24 -8.38 2.43 12.32
CA GLY A 24 -9.63 2.52 11.56
C GLY A 24 -9.43 2.02 10.14
N ILE A 25 -10.24 1.06 9.71
CA ILE A 25 -10.14 0.48 8.36
C ILE A 25 -11.23 1.08 7.48
N VAL A 26 -10.89 1.51 6.28
CA VAL A 26 -11.85 1.99 5.28
C VAL A 26 -11.83 1.04 4.09
N GLY A 27 -12.93 0.31 3.93
CA GLY A 27 -13.08 -0.72 2.90
C GLY A 27 -13.24 -2.13 3.47
N THR A 28 -14.09 -2.92 2.83
CA THR A 28 -14.37 -4.33 3.18
C THR A 28 -14.04 -5.29 2.03
N GLY A 29 -13.14 -4.86 1.14
CA GLY A 29 -12.55 -5.68 0.08
C GLY A 29 -11.52 -6.67 0.61
N CYS A 30 -10.80 -7.34 -0.29
CA CYS A 30 -9.78 -8.34 0.06
C CYS A 30 -8.71 -7.79 1.02
N ILE A 31 -8.18 -6.60 0.74
CA ILE A 31 -7.14 -5.93 1.55
C ILE A 31 -7.67 -5.60 2.95
N GLY A 32 -8.77 -4.85 3.05
CA GLY A 32 -9.36 -4.48 4.33
C GLY A 32 -9.73 -5.68 5.22
N ARG A 33 -10.18 -6.79 4.62
CA ARG A 33 -10.44 -8.05 5.33
C ARG A 33 -9.16 -8.71 5.83
N GLY A 34 -8.15 -8.82 4.97
CA GLY A 34 -6.85 -9.37 5.34
C GLY A 34 -6.21 -8.58 6.49
N LEU A 35 -6.28 -7.25 6.43
CA LEU A 35 -5.83 -6.38 7.50
C LEU A 35 -6.63 -6.57 8.80
N ALA A 36 -7.96 -6.62 8.73
CA ALA A 36 -8.79 -6.87 9.90
C ALA A 36 -8.44 -8.21 10.57
N LEU A 37 -8.27 -9.27 9.78
CA LEU A 37 -7.88 -10.58 10.29
C LEU A 37 -6.47 -10.54 10.92
N LEU A 38 -5.52 -9.85 10.31
CA LEU A 38 -4.16 -9.69 10.85
C LEU A 38 -4.20 -8.95 12.20
N LEU A 39 -4.89 -7.81 12.26
CA LEU A 39 -5.00 -6.99 13.47
C LEU A 39 -5.74 -7.70 14.61
N SER A 40 -6.69 -8.59 14.30
CA SER A 40 -7.39 -9.40 15.31
C SER A 40 -6.46 -10.33 16.10
N LYS A 41 -5.26 -10.61 15.57
CA LYS A 41 -4.25 -11.50 16.17
C LYS A 41 -3.10 -10.73 16.83
N ARG A 42 -3.14 -9.40 16.83
CA ARG A 42 -2.12 -8.54 17.43
C ARG A 42 -2.51 -8.11 18.84
N ASN A 43 -1.50 -7.78 19.65
CA ASN A 43 -1.67 -7.29 21.03
C ASN A 43 -1.25 -5.83 21.22
N ASP A 44 -0.56 -5.25 20.23
CA ASP A 44 -0.05 -3.88 20.19
C ASP A 44 -0.92 -2.93 19.35
N MET A 45 -1.86 -3.49 18.57
CA MET A 45 -2.81 -2.76 17.75
C MET A 45 -4.20 -3.37 17.88
N LYS A 46 -5.25 -2.56 17.71
CA LYS A 46 -6.65 -3.03 17.67
C LYS A 46 -7.46 -2.30 16.62
N ILE A 47 -8.51 -2.96 16.12
CA ILE A 47 -9.46 -2.35 15.19
C ILE A 47 -10.39 -1.41 15.97
N SER A 48 -10.45 -0.13 15.57
CA SER A 48 -11.39 0.85 16.15
C SER A 48 -12.76 0.81 15.49
N GLY A 49 -12.79 0.41 14.21
CA GLY A 49 -13.98 0.26 13.39
C GLY A 49 -13.61 -0.01 11.93
N ILE A 50 -14.60 -0.39 11.14
CA ILE A 50 -14.46 -0.69 9.72
C ILE A 50 -15.55 0.08 8.95
N LEU A 51 -15.15 1.14 8.26
CA LEU A 51 -16.05 1.94 7.43
C LEU A 51 -16.35 1.21 6.13
N THR A 52 -17.64 1.06 5.83
CA THR A 52 -18.11 0.37 4.63
C THR A 52 -19.34 1.05 4.04
N ARG A 53 -19.47 0.98 2.72
CA ARG A 53 -20.69 1.39 1.99
C ARG A 53 -21.69 0.24 1.82
N ARG A 54 -21.28 -1.01 2.09
CA ARG A 54 -22.11 -2.21 1.94
C ARG A 54 -23.07 -2.33 3.12
N LYS A 55 -24.36 -2.56 2.86
CA LYS A 55 -25.39 -2.72 3.89
C LYS A 55 -25.39 -4.13 4.48
N GLY A 56 -25.71 -4.23 5.77
CA GLY A 56 -25.89 -5.50 6.48
C GLY A 56 -24.57 -6.19 6.81
N ASN A 57 -24.65 -7.48 7.15
CA ASN A 57 -23.49 -8.29 7.47
C ASN A 57 -22.60 -8.47 6.24
N ILE A 58 -21.29 -8.57 6.48
CA ILE A 58 -20.26 -8.77 5.48
C ILE A 58 -19.68 -10.17 5.67
N PRO A 59 -20.19 -11.19 4.94
CA PRO A 59 -19.74 -12.57 5.10
C PRO A 59 -18.25 -12.69 4.80
N GLY A 60 -17.52 -13.48 5.61
CA GLY A 60 -16.07 -13.72 5.45
C GLY A 60 -15.17 -12.56 5.90
N LEU A 61 -15.70 -11.58 6.65
CA LEU A 61 -14.87 -10.54 7.27
C LEU A 61 -14.05 -11.09 8.46
N GLU A 62 -14.49 -12.21 9.04
CA GLU A 62 -13.81 -12.96 10.12
C GLU A 62 -13.48 -12.16 11.38
N VAL A 63 -14.07 -10.97 11.54
CA VAL A 63 -14.09 -10.17 12.77
C VAL A 63 -15.53 -9.79 13.14
N GLU A 64 -15.69 -9.26 14.35
CA GLU A 64 -17.00 -8.88 14.87
C GLU A 64 -17.72 -7.89 13.95
N GLN A 65 -18.95 -8.20 13.55
CA GLN A 65 -19.75 -7.35 12.68
C GLN A 65 -20.14 -6.02 13.33
N SER A 66 -20.09 -5.95 14.67
CA SER A 66 -20.29 -4.74 15.47
C SER A 66 -19.26 -3.63 15.18
N LEU A 67 -18.12 -3.99 14.59
CA LEU A 67 -17.08 -3.04 14.18
C LEU A 67 -17.46 -2.25 12.92
N LEU A 68 -18.46 -2.72 12.15
CA LEU A 68 -18.88 -2.05 10.93
C LEU A 68 -19.58 -0.73 11.24
N THR A 69 -19.23 0.29 10.46
CA THR A 69 -19.85 1.61 10.53
C THR A 69 -20.12 2.16 9.13
N HIS A 70 -21.12 3.02 9.03
CA HIS A 70 -21.42 3.84 7.85
C HIS A 70 -21.14 5.33 8.11
N GLU A 71 -20.66 5.68 9.30
CA GLU A 71 -20.41 7.04 9.77
C GLU A 71 -18.88 7.27 9.79
N PRO A 72 -18.31 8.03 8.82
CA PRO A 72 -16.89 8.30 8.77
C PRO A 72 -16.35 8.99 10.03
N GLU A 73 -17.04 10.01 10.52
CA GLU A 73 -16.63 10.82 11.67
C GLU A 73 -16.50 9.96 12.93
N ARG A 74 -17.47 9.06 13.15
CA ARG A 74 -17.44 8.09 14.26
C ARG A 74 -16.24 7.14 14.18
N LEU A 75 -15.78 6.79 12.97
CA LEU A 75 -14.55 6.03 12.80
C LEU A 75 -13.34 6.87 13.21
N MET A 76 -13.27 8.12 12.75
CA MET A 76 -12.15 9.02 13.03
C MET A 76 -11.99 9.26 14.54
N GLU A 77 -13.08 9.59 15.26
CA GLU A 77 -13.08 9.83 16.71
C GLU A 77 -12.48 8.67 17.52
N LYS A 78 -12.58 7.44 17.01
CA LYS A 78 -12.15 6.22 17.69
C LYS A 78 -10.77 5.72 17.26
N SER A 79 -10.15 6.36 16.28
CA SER A 79 -8.91 5.90 15.64
C SER A 79 -7.73 6.77 16.01
N ASP A 80 -6.54 6.18 15.94
CA ASP A 80 -5.24 6.88 15.98
C ASP A 80 -4.62 6.96 14.58
N ILE A 81 -5.03 6.05 13.68
CA ILE A 81 -4.57 5.97 12.29
C ILE A 81 -5.67 5.39 11.41
N ILE A 82 -5.75 5.85 10.17
CA ILE A 82 -6.71 5.35 9.18
C ILE A 82 -5.98 4.58 8.08
N VAL A 83 -6.49 3.40 7.75
CA VAL A 83 -6.01 2.60 6.62
C VAL A 83 -7.09 2.52 5.55
N ILE A 84 -6.80 3.08 4.37
CA ILE A 84 -7.72 3.14 3.23
C ILE A 84 -7.36 2.05 2.21
N SER A 85 -8.35 1.24 1.82
CA SER A 85 -8.19 0.17 0.83
C SER A 85 -9.48 -0.06 0.04
N THR A 86 -9.99 1.02 -0.55
CA THR A 86 -11.33 1.01 -1.18
C THR A 86 -11.27 0.68 -2.67
N GLY A 87 -10.14 0.98 -3.33
CA GLY A 87 -10.01 0.95 -4.79
C GLY A 87 -10.92 1.95 -5.51
N ASP A 88 -11.33 3.02 -4.82
CA ASP A 88 -12.18 4.09 -5.33
C ASP A 88 -11.52 5.45 -5.01
N PRO A 89 -10.73 6.01 -5.95
CA PRO A 89 -9.97 7.23 -5.71
C PRO A 89 -10.79 8.43 -5.25
N LEU A 90 -12.03 8.55 -5.72
CA LEU A 90 -12.90 9.68 -5.34
C LEU A 90 -13.31 9.54 -3.88
N TYR A 91 -13.80 8.35 -3.51
CA TYR A 91 -14.21 8.09 -2.13
C TYR A 91 -13.01 8.07 -1.17
N SER A 92 -11.88 7.48 -1.57
CA SER A 92 -10.64 7.50 -0.79
C SER A 92 -10.14 8.92 -0.54
N THR A 93 -10.24 9.82 -1.53
CA THR A 93 -9.89 11.25 -1.38
C THR A 93 -10.81 11.97 -0.38
N GLU A 94 -12.11 11.70 -0.44
CA GLU A 94 -13.10 12.26 0.50
C GLU A 94 -12.80 11.80 1.93
N ILE A 95 -12.62 10.49 2.14
CA ILE A 95 -12.37 9.94 3.46
C ILE A 95 -11.02 10.39 4.04
N ALA A 96 -9.96 10.46 3.21
CA ALA A 96 -8.67 10.99 3.65
C ALA A 96 -8.80 12.46 4.09
N THR A 97 -9.57 13.27 3.35
CA THR A 97 -9.83 14.66 3.72
C THR A 97 -10.56 14.76 5.07
N ILE A 98 -11.54 13.89 5.33
CA ILE A 98 -12.20 13.80 6.64
C ILE A 98 -11.20 13.40 7.72
N ALA A 99 -10.38 12.37 7.50
CA ALA A 99 -9.38 11.93 8.48
C ALA A 99 -8.42 13.09 8.89
N PHE A 100 -8.04 13.93 7.95
CA PHE A 100 -7.18 15.08 8.22
C PHE A 100 -7.84 16.18 9.06
N THR A 101 -9.17 16.35 9.02
CA THR A 101 -9.85 17.30 9.93
C THR A 101 -9.79 16.84 11.38
N PHE A 102 -9.58 15.54 11.61
CA PHE A 102 -9.34 14.93 12.92
C PHE A 102 -7.84 14.80 13.26
N ASN A 103 -6.95 15.35 12.43
CA ASN A 103 -5.48 15.23 12.55
C ASN A 103 -4.98 13.77 12.56
N LEU A 104 -5.67 12.87 11.85
CA LEU A 104 -5.27 11.47 11.76
C LEU A 104 -4.32 11.24 10.58
N PRO A 105 -3.20 10.52 10.78
CA PRO A 105 -2.41 10.02 9.67
C PRO A 105 -3.19 8.97 8.88
N VAL A 106 -2.96 8.96 7.57
CA VAL A 106 -3.57 8.02 6.63
C VAL A 106 -2.49 7.15 6.01
N VAL A 107 -2.73 5.84 6.05
CA VAL A 107 -2.02 4.84 5.24
C VAL A 107 -2.99 4.37 4.18
N THR A 108 -2.55 4.25 2.93
CA THR A 108 -3.36 3.74 1.83
C THR A 108 -2.67 2.57 1.15
N MET A 109 -3.48 1.69 0.55
CA MET A 109 -3.04 0.68 -0.42
C MET A 109 -3.63 0.95 -1.82
N ASP A 110 -4.15 2.16 -2.02
CA ASP A 110 -4.82 2.62 -3.23
C ASP A 110 -3.88 3.57 -4.00
N ALA A 111 -2.93 3.01 -4.75
CA ALA A 111 -1.95 3.77 -5.55
C ALA A 111 -2.60 4.73 -6.57
N ASP A 112 -3.78 4.36 -7.07
CA ASP A 112 -4.60 5.20 -7.95
C ASP A 112 -5.10 6.49 -7.25
N THR A 113 -5.41 6.41 -5.95
CA THR A 113 -5.71 7.59 -5.13
C THR A 113 -4.50 8.51 -5.05
N GLN A 114 -3.32 7.95 -4.78
CA GLN A 114 -2.08 8.74 -4.67
C GLN A 114 -1.71 9.40 -6.02
N VAL A 115 -1.85 8.69 -7.14
CA VAL A 115 -1.62 9.26 -8.47
C VAL A 115 -2.64 10.37 -8.81
N LEU A 116 -3.91 10.17 -8.45
CA LEU A 116 -4.97 11.13 -8.77
C LEU A 116 -4.90 12.40 -7.92
N SER A 117 -4.77 12.25 -6.60
CA SER A 117 -4.96 13.33 -5.62
C SER A 117 -3.91 13.36 -4.51
N GLY A 118 -2.93 12.45 -4.50
CA GLY A 118 -1.91 12.34 -3.44
C GLY A 118 -1.13 13.64 -3.20
N SER A 119 -0.71 14.33 -4.26
CA SER A 119 0.00 15.62 -4.15
C SER A 119 -0.84 16.73 -3.54
N TRP A 120 -2.16 16.66 -3.65
CA TRP A 120 -3.09 17.61 -3.01
C TRP A 120 -3.41 17.19 -1.57
N LEU A 121 -3.58 15.88 -1.34
CA LEU A 121 -3.80 15.31 0.00
C LEU A 121 -2.60 15.54 0.92
N SER A 122 -1.37 15.43 0.41
CA SER A 122 -0.14 15.65 1.19
C SER A 122 0.01 17.08 1.72
N GLN A 123 -0.67 18.05 1.10
CA GLN A 123 -0.73 19.44 1.59
C GLN A 123 -1.73 19.63 2.73
N LYS A 124 -2.60 18.64 2.98
CA LYS A 124 -3.67 18.68 3.98
C LYS A 124 -3.38 17.83 5.22
N GLY A 125 -2.60 16.77 5.07
CA GLY A 125 -2.24 15.88 6.16
C GLY A 125 -1.25 14.81 5.73
N GLN A 126 -0.88 13.97 6.69
CA GLN A 126 0.07 12.88 6.44
C GLN A 126 -0.64 11.71 5.74
N ILE A 127 -0.28 11.46 4.49
CA ILE A 127 -0.68 10.26 3.73
C ILE A 127 0.55 9.49 3.28
N THR A 128 0.49 8.17 3.41
CA THR A 128 1.57 7.25 3.01
C THR A 128 1.00 6.06 2.26
N GLU A 129 1.75 5.53 1.30
CA GLU A 129 1.47 4.23 0.69
C GLU A 129 2.02 3.12 1.60
N ALA A 130 1.27 2.03 1.79
CA ALA A 130 1.70 0.94 2.64
C ALA A 130 2.84 0.11 2.00
N GLU A 131 3.78 -0.33 2.83
CA GLU A 131 4.75 -1.37 2.46
C GLU A 131 4.03 -2.72 2.39
N GLY A 132 3.58 -3.07 1.19
CA GLY A 132 2.75 -4.26 0.94
C GLY A 132 2.27 -4.35 -0.49
N ASP A 133 2.25 -3.22 -1.20
CA ASP A 133 2.17 -3.16 -2.65
C ASP A 133 3.49 -2.61 -3.25
N GLN A 134 3.65 -2.72 -4.57
CA GLN A 134 4.92 -2.45 -5.23
C GLN A 134 5.52 -1.05 -4.93
N PRO A 135 4.76 0.06 -4.95
CA PRO A 135 5.32 1.38 -4.67
C PRO A 135 5.89 1.51 -3.26
N GLY A 136 5.22 0.93 -2.26
CA GLY A 136 5.71 0.92 -0.88
C GLY A 136 6.97 0.08 -0.71
N CYS A 137 7.02 -1.10 -1.34
CA CYS A 137 8.23 -1.93 -1.35
C CYS A 137 9.42 -1.22 -2.02
N LEU A 138 9.17 -0.51 -3.13
CA LEU A 138 10.20 0.29 -3.79
C LEU A 138 10.64 1.49 -2.94
N ALA A 139 9.75 2.07 -2.12
CA ALA A 139 10.11 3.11 -1.15
C ALA A 139 11.02 2.60 -0.03
N ALA A 140 10.71 1.43 0.52
CA ALA A 140 11.56 0.79 1.52
C ALA A 140 12.96 0.52 0.94
N LEU A 141 13.03 -0.10 -0.24
CA LEU A 141 14.29 -0.37 -0.94
C LEU A 141 15.04 0.93 -1.31
N HIS A 142 14.33 1.97 -1.75
CA HIS A 142 14.95 3.27 -2.03
C HIS A 142 15.71 3.80 -0.82
N ASN A 143 15.05 3.85 0.35
CA ASN A 143 15.65 4.36 1.58
C ASN A 143 16.89 3.53 1.97
N GLU A 144 16.78 2.21 1.92
CA GLU A 144 17.91 1.30 2.23
C GLU A 144 19.11 1.57 1.31
N ILE A 145 18.89 1.67 0.00
CA ILE A 145 19.95 1.84 -1.00
C ILE A 145 20.62 3.22 -0.87
N ILE A 146 19.84 4.27 -0.58
CA ILE A 146 20.38 5.62 -0.35
C ILE A 146 21.18 5.67 0.96
N ASP A 147 20.72 5.02 2.04
CA ASP A 147 21.42 4.96 3.32
C ASP A 147 22.77 4.23 3.20
N MET A 148 22.88 3.27 2.27
CA MET A 148 24.15 2.62 1.92
C MET A 148 25.08 3.51 1.07
N GLY A 149 24.63 4.67 0.60
CA GLY A 149 25.39 5.59 -0.23
C GLY A 149 25.35 5.28 -1.74
N PHE A 150 24.45 4.41 -2.18
CA PHE A 150 24.25 4.15 -3.61
C PHE A 150 23.28 5.15 -4.24
N THR A 151 23.31 5.25 -5.57
CA THR A 151 22.33 6.02 -6.34
C THR A 151 21.48 5.05 -7.16
N PRO A 152 20.17 4.92 -6.88
CA PRO A 152 19.29 4.07 -7.68
C PRO A 152 19.24 4.54 -9.14
N LEU A 153 19.54 3.63 -10.07
CA LEU A 153 19.47 3.93 -11.52
C LEU A 153 18.11 3.60 -12.12
N VAL A 154 17.42 2.60 -11.57
CA VAL A 154 16.15 2.07 -12.11
C VAL A 154 15.27 1.63 -10.95
N TYR A 155 14.00 2.04 -10.96
CA TYR A 155 12.95 1.46 -10.13
C TYR A 155 12.12 0.48 -10.98
N GLY A 156 12.41 -0.81 -10.83
CA GLY A 156 11.82 -1.87 -11.64
C GLY A 156 10.53 -2.46 -11.04
N ASN A 157 9.65 -2.93 -11.93
CA ASN A 157 8.51 -3.77 -11.56
C ASN A 157 8.39 -4.89 -12.63
N ILE A 158 7.77 -6.00 -12.28
CA ILE A 158 7.73 -7.24 -13.06
C ILE A 158 6.28 -7.64 -13.29
N LYS A 159 6.01 -8.19 -14.47
CA LYS A 159 4.71 -8.74 -14.83
C LYS A 159 4.88 -10.15 -15.41
N GLY A 160 4.23 -11.13 -14.80
CA GLY A 160 4.23 -12.51 -15.33
C GLY A 160 3.33 -12.70 -16.55
N PHE A 161 2.21 -11.99 -16.61
CA PHE A 161 1.24 -12.06 -17.70
C PHE A 161 0.78 -10.66 -18.11
N LEU A 162 0.78 -10.39 -19.42
CA LEU A 162 0.38 -9.12 -19.99
C LEU A 162 -0.41 -9.38 -21.28
N ASN A 163 -1.68 -9.00 -21.28
CA ASN A 163 -2.50 -8.91 -22.48
C ASN A 163 -3.18 -7.55 -22.49
N GLN A 164 -2.69 -6.64 -23.34
CA GLN A 164 -3.16 -5.25 -23.42
C GLN A 164 -4.57 -5.10 -23.98
N ASN A 165 -5.12 -6.16 -24.59
CA ASN A 165 -6.48 -6.16 -25.13
C ASN A 165 -7.18 -7.47 -24.71
N PRO A 166 -7.43 -7.67 -23.41
CA PRO A 166 -8.05 -8.90 -22.95
C PRO A 166 -9.53 -8.94 -23.32
N PRO A 167 -10.06 -10.10 -23.75
CA PRO A 167 -11.47 -10.23 -24.05
C PRO A 167 -12.30 -10.15 -22.76
N VAL A 168 -13.47 -9.49 -22.84
CA VAL A 168 -14.33 -9.24 -21.66
C VAL A 168 -14.83 -10.54 -21.03
N GLU A 169 -15.04 -11.57 -21.84
CA GLU A 169 -15.48 -12.89 -21.39
C GLU A 169 -14.43 -13.54 -20.49
N GLU A 170 -13.15 -13.43 -20.83
CA GLU A 170 -12.05 -13.96 -20.03
C GLU A 170 -11.88 -13.17 -18.73
N MET A 171 -11.97 -11.84 -18.79
CA MET A 171 -11.87 -10.99 -17.59
C MET A 171 -13.03 -11.23 -16.63
N THR A 172 -14.23 -11.45 -17.15
CA THR A 172 -15.41 -11.81 -16.34
C THR A 172 -15.20 -13.15 -15.65
N TYR A 173 -14.75 -14.17 -16.38
CA TYR A 173 -14.44 -15.48 -15.83
C TYR A 173 -13.41 -15.40 -14.68
N TRP A 174 -12.31 -14.68 -14.88
CA TRP A 174 -11.26 -14.56 -13.86
C TRP A 174 -11.68 -13.69 -12.67
N ALA A 175 -12.48 -12.64 -12.88
CA ALA A 175 -13.05 -11.83 -11.81
C ALA A 175 -13.91 -12.68 -10.86
N GLU A 176 -14.82 -13.48 -11.41
CA GLU A 176 -15.66 -14.40 -10.63
C GLU A 176 -14.83 -15.47 -9.92
N LYS A 177 -13.87 -16.07 -10.63
CA LYS A 177 -13.03 -17.15 -10.09
C LYS A 177 -12.10 -16.69 -8.97
N GLN A 178 -11.59 -15.47 -9.04
CA GLN A 178 -10.63 -14.92 -8.07
C GLN A 178 -11.30 -14.05 -6.99
N GLY A 179 -12.58 -13.69 -7.16
CA GLY A 179 -13.31 -12.82 -6.24
C GLY A 179 -12.88 -11.35 -6.31
N PHE A 180 -12.36 -10.91 -7.45
CA PHE A 180 -12.00 -9.52 -7.72
C PHE A 180 -13.07 -8.80 -8.54
N THR A 181 -13.04 -7.48 -8.55
CA THR A 181 -13.89 -6.72 -9.48
C THR A 181 -13.37 -6.88 -10.91
N LEU A 182 -14.28 -6.77 -11.88
CA LEU A 182 -13.92 -6.82 -13.30
C LEU A 182 -12.81 -5.82 -13.64
N ASN A 183 -12.94 -4.57 -13.17
CA ASN A 183 -11.93 -3.53 -13.37
C ASN A 183 -10.57 -3.91 -12.80
N SER A 184 -10.53 -4.53 -11.62
CA SER A 184 -9.28 -4.96 -11.00
C SER A 184 -8.59 -6.00 -11.88
N VAL A 185 -9.28 -7.08 -12.25
CA VAL A 185 -8.70 -8.15 -13.08
C VAL A 185 -8.26 -7.63 -14.45
N THR A 186 -9.06 -6.77 -15.08
CA THR A 186 -8.69 -6.13 -16.35
C THR A 186 -7.41 -5.30 -16.18
N SER A 187 -7.34 -4.44 -15.15
CA SER A 187 -6.16 -3.60 -14.89
C SER A 187 -4.90 -4.40 -14.56
N PHE A 188 -5.08 -5.58 -13.96
CA PHE A 188 -4.00 -6.51 -13.67
C PHE A 188 -3.56 -7.24 -14.93
N THR A 189 -4.42 -7.39 -15.93
CA THR A 189 -4.12 -8.13 -17.15
C THR A 189 -3.50 -7.24 -18.23
N ASP A 190 -4.05 -6.04 -18.41
CA ASP A 190 -3.66 -5.11 -19.46
C ASP A 190 -2.43 -4.24 -19.11
N GLY A 191 -2.03 -4.25 -17.84
CA GLY A 191 -0.89 -3.50 -17.33
C GLY A 191 -1.25 -2.12 -16.79
N THR A 192 -2.52 -1.73 -16.74
CA THR A 192 -2.97 -0.44 -16.19
C THR A 192 -2.51 -0.26 -14.74
N LYS A 193 -2.65 -1.28 -13.88
CA LYS A 193 -2.14 -1.21 -12.49
C LYS A 193 -0.63 -0.97 -12.44
N LEU A 194 0.13 -1.66 -13.29
CA LEU A 194 1.58 -1.51 -13.39
C LEU A 194 1.98 -0.08 -13.79
N GLN A 195 1.23 0.56 -14.70
CA GLN A 195 1.47 1.95 -15.08
C GLN A 195 1.19 2.92 -13.93
N ILE A 196 0.08 2.71 -13.20
CA ILE A 196 -0.29 3.55 -12.04
C ILE A 196 0.79 3.47 -10.96
N GLU A 197 1.21 2.26 -10.59
CA GLU A 197 2.26 2.04 -9.59
C GLU A 197 3.57 2.73 -9.98
N GLN A 198 4.00 2.57 -11.23
CA GLN A 198 5.24 3.19 -11.68
C GLN A 198 5.14 4.71 -11.81
N CYS A 199 3.95 5.25 -12.11
CA CYS A 199 3.70 6.68 -12.05
C CYS A 199 3.85 7.21 -10.61
N LEU A 200 3.29 6.51 -9.62
CA LEU A 200 3.43 6.87 -8.21
C LEU A 200 4.90 6.87 -7.77
N VAL A 201 5.63 5.81 -8.11
CA VAL A 201 7.07 5.67 -7.83
C VAL A 201 7.87 6.81 -8.46
N ALA A 202 7.61 7.11 -9.74
CA ALA A 202 8.27 8.20 -10.45
C ALA A 202 8.03 9.55 -9.77
N ASN A 203 6.78 9.84 -9.40
CA ASN A 203 6.40 11.05 -8.68
C ASN A 203 7.07 11.13 -7.28
N GLY A 204 7.12 10.01 -6.55
CA GLY A 204 7.64 9.95 -5.19
C GLY A 204 9.16 10.11 -5.09
N PHE A 205 9.92 9.57 -6.05
CA PHE A 205 11.39 9.61 -6.04
C PHE A 205 11.99 10.59 -7.05
N ASN A 206 11.18 11.48 -7.61
CA ASN A 206 11.60 12.42 -8.66
C ASN A 206 12.32 11.70 -9.82
N ALA A 207 11.81 10.52 -10.19
CA ALA A 207 12.32 9.72 -11.29
C ALA A 207 11.48 9.96 -12.56
N GLN A 208 11.95 9.46 -13.70
CA GLN A 208 11.26 9.60 -14.98
C GLN A 208 10.78 8.25 -15.51
N ILE A 209 9.69 8.28 -16.27
CA ILE A 209 9.25 7.15 -17.07
C ILE A 209 9.99 7.16 -18.39
N ALA A 210 10.86 6.17 -18.61
CA ALA A 210 11.75 6.11 -19.78
C ALA A 210 11.02 6.09 -21.13
N LYS A 211 9.79 5.55 -21.17
CA LYS A 211 8.93 5.50 -22.36
C LYS A 211 7.48 5.25 -21.96
N GLN A 212 6.52 5.84 -22.68
CA GLN A 212 5.11 5.46 -22.57
C GLN A 212 4.94 3.95 -22.76
N GLY A 213 4.21 3.30 -21.84
CA GLY A 213 4.04 1.85 -21.82
C GLY A 213 5.14 1.09 -21.09
N LEU A 214 6.16 1.77 -20.54
CA LEU A 214 7.38 1.19 -19.96
C LEU A 214 8.20 0.43 -21.01
N ILE A 215 9.47 0.13 -20.70
CA ILE A 215 10.36 -0.54 -21.66
C ILE A 215 9.93 -2.01 -21.86
N GLY A 216 9.58 -2.71 -20.78
CA GLY A 216 8.91 -4.02 -20.84
C GLY A 216 9.72 -5.14 -21.51
N GLU A 217 11.01 -5.25 -21.23
CA GLU A 217 11.87 -6.32 -21.78
C GLU A 217 11.33 -7.71 -21.39
N ARG A 218 11.21 -8.62 -22.37
CA ARG A 218 10.84 -10.01 -22.12
C ARG A 218 12.09 -10.80 -21.76
N VAL A 219 12.17 -11.22 -20.51
CA VAL A 219 13.33 -11.94 -19.96
C VAL A 219 12.90 -13.22 -19.27
N SER A 220 13.79 -14.22 -19.29
CA SER A 220 13.60 -15.51 -18.60
C SER A 220 14.12 -15.51 -17.17
N ASN A 221 14.98 -14.54 -16.82
CA ASN A 221 15.47 -14.33 -15.46
C ASN A 221 15.50 -12.83 -15.14
N LEU A 222 15.47 -12.52 -13.84
CA LEU A 222 15.38 -11.16 -13.35
C LEU A 222 16.66 -10.35 -13.58
N GLU A 223 17.82 -10.98 -13.45
CA GLU A 223 19.13 -10.32 -13.54
C GLU A 223 19.38 -9.73 -14.93
N ASP A 224 19.06 -10.48 -16.00
CA ASP A 224 19.14 -10.00 -17.38
C ASP A 224 18.25 -8.79 -17.60
N GLY A 225 17.04 -8.80 -17.05
CA GLY A 225 16.10 -7.68 -17.13
C GLY A 225 16.63 -6.44 -16.42
N ALA A 226 17.14 -6.61 -15.20
CA ALA A 226 17.74 -5.52 -14.42
C ALA A 226 18.95 -4.92 -15.14
N ASN A 227 19.87 -5.75 -15.64
CA ASN A 227 21.05 -5.31 -16.38
C ASN A 227 20.70 -4.59 -17.69
N ALA A 228 19.70 -5.09 -18.43
CA ALA A 228 19.23 -4.45 -19.65
C ALA A 228 18.62 -3.06 -19.38
N LEU A 229 17.82 -2.92 -18.32
CA LEU A 229 17.25 -1.63 -17.92
C LEU A 229 18.34 -0.66 -17.43
N ALA A 230 19.30 -1.14 -16.64
CA ALA A 230 20.42 -0.33 -16.15
C ALA A 230 21.26 0.22 -17.31
N LYS A 231 21.55 -0.61 -18.32
CA LYS A 231 22.27 -0.15 -19.52
C LYS A 231 21.53 0.99 -20.23
N LYS A 232 20.20 0.87 -20.41
CA LYS A 232 19.40 1.93 -21.05
C LYS A 232 19.34 3.20 -20.19
N ALA A 233 19.22 3.08 -18.88
CA ALA A 233 19.26 4.24 -17.97
C ALA A 233 20.61 5.00 -18.09
N MET A 234 21.73 4.28 -18.14
CA MET A 234 23.05 4.90 -18.32
C MET A 234 23.23 5.57 -19.70
N GLU A 235 22.57 5.07 -20.74
CA GLU A 235 22.56 5.71 -22.06
C GLU A 235 21.78 7.03 -22.07
N GLN A 236 20.71 7.13 -21.26
CA GLN A 236 19.88 8.33 -21.14
C GLN A 236 20.52 9.44 -20.29
N ILE A 237 21.29 9.08 -19.25
CA ILE A 237 21.99 10.06 -18.38
C ILE A 237 23.11 10.83 -19.14
N LYS A 238 23.60 10.28 -20.26
CA LYS A 238 24.70 10.88 -21.03
C LYS A 238 24.27 12.05 -21.93
N TYR A 239 22.99 12.38 -21.97
CA TYR A 239 22.40 13.49 -22.73
C TYR A 239 21.66 14.45 -21.81
#